data_AF-A0A821V620-F1
#
_entry.id   AF-A0A821V620-F1
#
_cell.length_a   1.000
_cell.length_b   1.000
_cell.length_c   1.000
_cell.angle_alpha   90.00
_cell.angle_beta   90.00
_cell.angle_gamma   90.00
#
_symmetry.space_group_name_H-M   'P 1'
#
loop_
_entity.id
_entity.type
_entity.pdbx_description
1 polymer ?
#
loop_
_entity_poly.entity_id
_entity_poly.type
_entity_poly.pdbx_seq_one_letter_code
_entity_poly.pdbx_strand_id
1 'polypeptide(L)' 'QMALSHAKSEPMDTSGEASDFDPVNLESSIIQLCLQFPNGVSDKILENSFRSVTMQQRVSALNRLLSLNKIDLLKSSSEP' A
#
# COMPACT_ATOMS: atom_id res chain seq x y z
N GLN A 1 13.67 56.76 -3.66
CA GLN A 1 13.84 55.33 -3.33
C GLN A 1 12.46 54.80 -2.98
N MET A 2 11.90 53.96 -3.86
CA MET A 2 10.49 53.55 -3.85
C MET A 2 10.33 52.13 -3.29
N ALA A 3 9.32 52.00 -2.41
CA ALA A 3 8.44 50.87 -2.09
C ALA A 3 9.01 49.45 -1.87
N LEU A 4 8.92 49.05 -0.60
CA LEU A 4 8.85 47.68 -0.06
C LEU A 4 7.78 46.85 -0.80
N SER A 5 8.13 45.65 -1.28
CA SER A 5 7.17 44.67 -1.80
C SER A 5 7.39 43.32 -1.14
N HIS A 6 6.44 42.94 -0.30
CA HIS A 6 6.32 41.63 0.31
C HIS A 6 6.00 40.59 -0.77
N ALA A 7 6.86 39.60 -0.96
CA ALA A 7 6.49 38.36 -1.65
C ALA A 7 6.17 37.30 -0.60
N LYS A 8 4.91 37.29 -0.18
CA LYS A 8 4.28 36.16 0.50
C LYS A 8 3.60 35.32 -0.58
N SER A 9 4.08 34.10 -0.76
CA SER A 9 3.40 33.10 -1.56
C SER A 9 3.33 31.81 -0.74
N GLU A 10 2.11 31.55 -0.30
CA GLU A 10 1.63 30.38 0.45
C GLU A 10 1.54 29.14 -0.47
N PRO A 11 1.31 27.94 0.09
CA PRO A 11 1.77 26.68 -0.49
C PRO A 11 0.85 26.23 -1.62
N MET A 12 1.44 25.81 -2.73
CA MET A 12 0.71 25.14 -3.80
C MET A 12 0.66 23.65 -3.49
N ASP A 13 -0.40 23.25 -2.80
CA ASP A 13 -0.98 21.92 -2.89
C ASP A 13 -1.05 21.56 -4.38
N THR A 14 -0.12 20.71 -4.82
CA THR A 14 -0.21 20.07 -6.12
C THR A 14 -0.48 18.62 -5.82
N SER A 15 -1.76 18.35 -5.55
CA SER A 15 -2.43 17.11 -5.91
C SER A 15 -1.98 16.70 -7.33
N GLY A 16 -0.89 15.93 -7.37
CA GLY A 16 -0.32 15.34 -8.57
C GLY A 16 -0.99 14.00 -8.78
N GLU A 17 -2.07 14.03 -9.56
CA GLU A 17 -2.73 12.87 -10.14
C GLU A 17 -1.75 12.16 -11.09
N ALA A 18 -0.83 11.40 -10.51
CA ALA A 18 -0.20 10.27 -11.17
C ALA A 18 -1.04 9.06 -10.79
N SER A 19 -1.38 8.24 -11.78
CA SER A 19 -1.80 6.85 -11.59
C SER A 19 -0.63 6.07 -10.98
N ASP A 20 -0.31 6.41 -9.74
CA ASP A 20 0.88 6.04 -9.02
C ASP A 20 0.55 4.76 -8.27
N PHE A 21 1.24 3.69 -8.63
CA PHE A 21 1.22 2.50 -7.80
C PHE A 21 1.92 2.85 -6.49
N ASP A 22 1.14 3.36 -5.54
CA ASP A 22 1.65 3.78 -4.24
C ASP A 22 1.85 2.54 -3.37
N PRO A 23 3.09 2.15 -3.03
CA PRO A 23 3.34 0.96 -2.24
C PRO A 23 2.69 1.06 -0.86
N VAL A 24 2.58 2.28 -0.32
CA VAL A 24 1.89 2.58 0.95
C VAL A 24 0.39 2.28 0.85
N ASN A 25 -0.22 2.55 -0.30
CA ASN A 25 -1.62 2.26 -0.56
C ASN A 25 -1.85 0.75 -0.75
N LEU A 26 -0.91 0.04 -1.40
CA LEU A 26 -0.96 -1.41 -1.49
C LEU A 26 -0.88 -2.07 -0.11
N GLU A 27 0.06 -1.66 0.74
CA GLU A 27 0.20 -2.17 2.10
C GLU A 27 -1.10 -1.98 2.90
N SER A 28 -1.67 -0.78 2.84
CA SER A 28 -2.95 -0.45 3.49
C SER A 28 -4.09 -1.33 2.97
N SER A 29 -4.14 -1.55 1.65
CA SER A 29 -5.15 -2.40 1.02
C SER A 29 -4.99 -3.87 1.38
N ILE A 30 -3.76 -4.38 1.51
CA ILE A 30 -3.50 -5.75 1.97
C ILE A 30 -3.99 -5.92 3.41
N ILE A 31 -3.73 -4.95 4.30
CA ILE A 31 -4.22 -4.99 5.68
C ILE A 31 -5.76 -5.03 5.69
N GLN A 32 -6.43 -4.15 4.93
CA GLN A 32 -7.89 -4.14 4.81
C GLN A 32 -8.42 -5.48 4.31
N LEU A 33 -7.74 -6.09 3.33
CA LEU A 33 -8.09 -7.41 2.82
C LEU A 33 -7.95 -8.49 3.90
N CYS A 34 -6.88 -8.47 4.70
CA CYS A 34 -6.71 -9.38 5.83
C CYS A 34 -7.81 -9.20 6.90
N LEU A 35 -8.27 -7.97 7.15
CA LEU A 35 -9.39 -7.70 8.05
C LEU A 35 -10.72 -8.26 7.50
N GLN A 36 -10.91 -8.20 6.18
CA GLN A 36 -12.11 -8.71 5.52
C GLN A 36 -12.16 -10.25 5.50
N PHE A 37 -11.00 -10.90 5.45
CA PHE A 37 -10.83 -12.35 5.42
C PHE A 37 -10.18 -12.87 6.71
N PRO A 38 -10.95 -13.07 7.80
CA PRO A 38 -10.41 -13.52 9.08
C PRO A 38 -9.81 -14.95 9.01
N ASN A 39 -10.20 -15.73 8.01
CA ASN A 39 -9.65 -17.06 7.74
C ASN A 39 -8.29 -17.02 7.02
N GLY A 40 -7.79 -15.84 6.67
CA GLY A 40 -6.58 -15.66 5.89
C GLY A 40 -6.83 -15.26 4.44
N VAL A 41 -5.82 -14.65 3.84
CA VAL A 41 -5.83 -14.26 2.43
C VAL A 41 -4.86 -15.15 1.67
N SER A 42 -5.37 -16.01 0.79
CA SER A 42 -4.53 -16.82 -0.10
C SER A 42 -4.00 -16.00 -1.28
N ASP A 43 -2.93 -16.47 -1.93
CA ASP A 43 -2.35 -15.83 -3.13
C ASP A 43 -3.39 -15.56 -4.21
N LYS A 44 -4.35 -16.47 -4.43
CA LYS A 44 -5.44 -16.28 -5.41
C LYS A 44 -6.32 -15.07 -5.10
N ILE A 45 -6.60 -14.80 -3.83
CA ILE A 45 -7.39 -13.64 -3.40
C ILE A 45 -6.56 -12.38 -3.57
N LEU A 46 -5.27 -12.42 -3.20
CA LEU A 46 -4.34 -11.32 -3.46
C LEU A 46 -4.23 -11.00 -4.94
N GLU A 47 -4.10 -12.02 -5.81
CA GLU A 47 -4.07 -11.85 -7.26
C GLU A 47 -5.36 -11.22 -7.78
N ASN A 48 -6.50 -11.68 -7.28
CA ASN A 48 -7.80 -11.16 -7.69
C ASN A 48 -8.04 -9.72 -7.23
N SER A 49 -7.65 -9.38 -6.01
CA SER A 49 -7.81 -8.03 -5.45
C SER A 49 -6.78 -7.04 -6.02
N PHE A 50 -5.57 -7.51 -6.31
CA PHE A 50 -4.44 -6.68 -6.76
C PHE A 50 -3.99 -7.04 -8.18
N ARG A 51 -4.94 -7.15 -9.12
CA ARG A 51 -4.65 -7.47 -10.55
C ARG A 51 -3.81 -6.40 -11.26
N SER A 52 -3.88 -5.15 -10.80
CA SER A 52 -3.09 -4.02 -11.32
C SER A 52 -1.63 -4.06 -10.87
N VAL A 53 -1.28 -4.94 -9.93
CA VAL A 53 0.00 -4.96 -9.24
C VAL A 53 0.78 -6.20 -9.64
N THR A 54 2.08 -6.01 -9.87
CA THR A 54 2.96 -7.14 -10.19
C THR A 54 3.14 -8.06 -8.97
N MET A 55 3.46 -9.34 -9.23
CA MET A 55 3.77 -10.29 -8.16
C MET A 55 4.89 -9.78 -7.24
N GLN A 56 5.95 -9.20 -7.80
CA GLN A 56 7.08 -8.67 -7.05
C GLN A 56 6.67 -7.54 -6.10
N GLN A 57 5.83 -6.61 -6.55
CA GLN A 57 5.31 -5.53 -5.71
C GLN A 57 4.44 -6.07 -4.56
N ARG A 58 3.61 -7.08 -4.81
CA ARG A 58 2.81 -7.75 -3.77
C ARG A 58 3.69 -8.44 -2.75
N VAL A 59 4.66 -9.23 -3.19
CA VAL A 59 5.63 -9.89 -2.30
C VAL A 59 6.43 -8.87 -1.51
N SER A 60 6.84 -7.75 -2.12
CA SER A 60 7.55 -6.67 -1.43
C SER A 60 6.71 -6.04 -0.33
N ALA A 61 5.45 -5.70 -0.62
CA ALA A 61 4.51 -5.16 0.36
C ALA A 61 4.17 -6.17 1.46
N LEU A 62 3.97 -7.45 1.12
CA LEU A 62 3.78 -8.52 2.10
C LEU A 62 4.99 -8.66 3.02
N ASN A 63 6.20 -8.74 2.46
CA ASN A 63 7.44 -8.82 3.24
C ASN A 63 7.62 -7.62 4.16
N ARG A 64 7.25 -6.42 3.69
CA ARG A 64 7.25 -5.19 4.49
C ARG A 64 6.27 -5.32 5.66
N LEU A 65 5.03 -5.69 5.40
CA LEU A 65 3.98 -5.87 6.41
C LEU A 65 4.32 -6.97 7.43
N LEU A 66 4.93 -8.06 6.98
CA LEU A 66 5.45 -9.14 7.83
C LEU A 66 6.57 -8.64 8.73
N SER A 67 7.53 -7.90 8.16
CA SER A 67 8.63 -7.29 8.93
C SER A 67 8.14 -6.27 9.96
N LEU A 68 7.01 -5.60 9.67
CA LEU A 68 6.36 -4.66 10.57
C LEU A 68 5.38 -5.34 11.55
N ASN A 69 5.25 -6.66 11.51
CA ASN A 69 4.33 -7.45 12.33
C ASN A 69 2.86 -6.99 12.20
N LYS A 70 2.49 -6.48 11.01
CA LYS A 70 1.13 -6.03 10.66
C LYS A 70 0.24 -7.14 10.12
N ILE A 71 0.84 -8.14 9.51
CA ILE A 71 0.19 -9.37 9.04
C ILE A 71 1.02 -10.57 9.51
N ASP A 72 0.40 -11.74 9.54
CA ASP A 72 1.06 -13.00 9.88
C ASP A 72 0.89 -14.00 8.72
N LEU A 73 1.91 -14.86 8.53
CA LEU A 73 1.82 -15.94 7.56
C LEU A 73 1.10 -17.12 8.21
N LEU A 74 -0.15 -17.33 7.82
CA LEU A 74 -0.86 -18.55 8.18
C LEU A 74 -0.21 -19.74 7.47
N LYS A 75 0.57 -20.51 8.22
CA LYS A 75 0.99 -21.84 7.80
C LYS A 75 -0.23 -22.74 7.87
N SER A 76 -0.98 -22.84 6.77
CA SER A 76 -1.87 -23.98 6.61
C SER A 76 -0.96 -25.21 6.55
N SER A 77 -0.93 -25.98 7.62
CA SER A 77 -0.36 -27.32 7.61
C SER A 77 -1.04 -28.05 6.46
N SER A 78 -0.38 -28.15 5.30
CA SER A 78 -0.69 -29.21 4.36
C SER A 78 -0.24 -30.47 5.08
N GLU A 79 -1.13 -31.01 5.90
CA GLU A 79 -0.95 -32.34 6.47
C GLU A 79 -0.74 -33.30 5.29
N PRO A 80 0.41 -34.01 5.24
CA PRO A 80 0.63 -35.04 4.24
C PRO A 80 -0.27 -36.26 4.44
#